data_AF-A0A7C7UZF6-F1
#
_entry.id   AF-A0A7C7UZF6-F1
#
_cell.length_a   1.000
_cell.length_b   1.000
_cell.length_c   1.000
_cell.angle_alpha   90.00
_cell.angle_beta   90.00
_cell.angle_gamma   90.00
#
_symmetry.space_group_name_H-M   'P 1'
#
loop_
_entity.id
_entity.type
_entity.pdbx_description
1 polymer ?
#
loop_
_entity_poly.entity_id
_entity_poly.type
_entity_poly.pdbx_seq_one_letter_code
_entity_poly.pdbx_strand_id
1 'polypeptide(L)'
;MQIVREIKKGEKIADIVNEAKALTFTRNVEHALVKLKDGRRVLVSGGRHGIHLTDDVTRVFRHTHAYSEWAGGPSLADLSVLRRLGQRHSYLFQRGQRIRFEAD
;
A
#
# COMPACT_ATOMS: atom_id res chain seq x y z
N MET A 1 5.54 -9.69 -3.21
CA MET A 1 4.14 -9.23 -3.35
C MET A 1 3.40 -10.10 -4.35
N GLN A 2 2.07 -10.05 -4.38
CA GLN A 2 1.24 -10.60 -5.45
C GLN A 2 0.32 -9.53 -6.01
N ILE A 3 0.09 -9.51 -7.32
CA ILE A 3 -0.89 -8.62 -7.95
C ILE A 3 -2.28 -9.19 -7.67
N VAL A 4 -3.13 -8.40 -7.01
CA VAL A 4 -4.55 -8.73 -6.78
C VAL A 4 -5.37 -8.40 -8.01
N ARG A 5 -5.19 -7.17 -8.53
CA ARG A 5 -5.80 -6.73 -9.79
C ARG A 5 -5.13 -5.49 -10.35
N GLU A 6 -5.39 -5.26 -11.62
CA GLU A 6 -5.09 -3.98 -12.28
C GLU A 6 -6.17 -2.93 -11.99
N ILE A 7 -5.74 -1.68 -11.88
CA ILE A 7 -6.60 -0.51 -11.72
C ILE A 7 -6.77 0.17 -13.07
N LYS A 8 -8.00 0.22 -13.54
CA LYS A 8 -8.39 0.84 -14.80
C LYS A 8 -8.49 2.36 -14.67
N LYS A 9 -8.30 3.04 -15.79
CA LYS A 9 -8.51 4.49 -15.89
C LYS A 9 -9.95 4.84 -15.52
N GLY A 10 -10.12 5.86 -14.68
CA GLY A 10 -11.43 6.36 -14.24
C GLY A 10 -11.95 5.75 -12.95
N GLU A 11 -11.33 4.70 -12.41
CA GLU A 11 -11.70 4.17 -11.10
C GLU A 11 -11.49 5.19 -9.99
N LYS A 12 -12.47 5.29 -9.09
CA LYS A 12 -12.39 6.22 -7.96
C LYS A 12 -11.38 5.68 -6.95
N ILE A 13 -10.49 6.58 -6.55
CA ILE A 13 -9.49 6.32 -5.53
C ILE A 13 -10.12 5.84 -4.20
N ALA A 14 -11.30 6.36 -3.83
CA ALA A 14 -12.00 5.95 -2.62
C ALA A 14 -12.47 4.49 -2.69
N ASP A 15 -12.96 4.04 -3.84
CA ASP A 15 -13.46 2.68 -4.04
C ASP A 15 -12.32 1.67 -3.96
N ILE A 16 -11.17 1.98 -4.59
CA ILE A 16 -9.95 1.16 -4.51
C ILE A 16 -9.46 1.03 -3.06
N VAL A 17 -9.55 2.10 -2.26
CA VAL A 17 -9.19 2.06 -0.84
C VAL A 17 -10.15 1.20 -0.05
N ASN A 18 -11.45 1.33 -0.29
CA ASN A 18 -12.46 0.54 0.40
C ASN A 18 -12.29 -0.95 0.08
N GLU A 19 -11.99 -1.29 -1.18
CA GLU A 19 -11.63 -2.64 -1.58
C GLU A 19 -10.38 -3.15 -0.85
N ALA A 20 -9.29 -2.37 -0.84
CA ALA A 20 -8.05 -2.75 -0.15
C ALA A 20 -8.29 -2.99 1.35
N LYS A 21 -9.10 -2.14 2.00
CA LYS A 21 -9.50 -2.30 3.41
C LYS A 21 -10.33 -3.56 3.62
N ALA A 22 -11.32 -3.82 2.76
CA ALA A 22 -12.16 -5.01 2.84
C ALA A 22 -11.32 -6.29 2.67
N LEU A 23 -10.42 -6.32 1.68
CA LEU A 23 -9.51 -7.45 1.46
C LEU A 23 -8.56 -7.66 2.65
N THR A 24 -8.04 -6.57 3.22
CA THR A 24 -7.16 -6.62 4.40
C THR A 24 -7.91 -7.15 5.62
N PHE A 25 -9.17 -6.76 5.79
CA PHE A 25 -10.03 -7.29 6.86
C PHE A 25 -10.30 -8.78 6.69
N THR A 26 -10.69 -9.21 5.49
CA THR A 26 -11.06 -10.60 5.20
C THR A 26 -9.86 -11.54 5.22
N ARG A 27 -8.70 -11.10 4.71
CA ARG A 27 -7.53 -11.97 4.51
C ARG A 27 -6.45 -11.80 5.57
N ASN A 28 -6.55 -10.77 6.41
CA ASN A 28 -5.57 -10.42 7.43
C ASN A 28 -4.13 -10.27 6.87
N VAL A 29 -4.02 -9.67 5.68
CA VAL A 29 -2.75 -9.35 5.00
C VAL A 29 -2.78 -7.93 4.46
N GLU A 30 -1.62 -7.33 4.30
CA GLU A 30 -1.48 -5.96 3.80
C GLU A 30 -1.74 -5.84 2.30
N HIS A 31 -2.41 -4.76 1.92
CA HIS A 31 -2.65 -4.39 0.53
C HIS A 31 -2.11 -2.99 0.22
N ALA A 32 -1.55 -2.80 -0.97
CA ALA A 32 -1.06 -1.51 -1.45
C ALA A 32 -1.50 -1.20 -2.88
N LEU A 33 -1.82 0.07 -3.12
CA LEU A 33 -1.96 0.60 -4.47
C LEU A 33 -0.60 1.13 -4.92
N VAL A 34 -0.06 0.56 -6.00
CA VAL A 34 1.27 0.88 -6.51
C VAL A 34 1.24 1.23 -7.99
N LYS A 35 2.27 1.94 -8.47
CA LYS A 35 2.56 2.14 -9.89
C LYS A 35 3.74 1.26 -10.28
N LEU A 36 3.64 0.57 -11.41
CA LEU A 36 4.71 -0.23 -12.00
C LEU A 36 5.53 0.58 -13.02
N LYS A 37 6.72 0.09 -13.38
CA LYS A 37 7.61 0.67 -14.40
C LYS A 37 6.95 0.80 -15.77
N ASP A 38 6.09 -0.17 -16.13
CA ASP A 38 5.31 -0.17 -17.37
C ASP A 38 4.15 0.84 -17.37
N GLY A 39 3.98 1.61 -16.28
CA GLY A 39 2.97 2.65 -16.15
C GLY A 39 1.64 2.17 -15.56
N ARG A 40 1.41 0.85 -15.45
CA ARG A 40 0.18 0.32 -14.85
C ARG A 40 0.08 0.68 -13.38
N ARG A 41 -1.16 0.78 -12.91
CA ARG A 41 -1.50 0.89 -11.49
C ARG A 41 -2.15 -0.42 -11.08
N VAL A 42 -1.66 -1.00 -10.00
CA VAL A 42 -2.13 -2.30 -9.54
C VAL A 42 -2.37 -2.26 -8.03
N LEU A 43 -3.38 -3.00 -7.59
CA LEU A 43 -3.54 -3.38 -6.20
C LEU A 43 -2.70 -4.64 -5.97
N VAL A 44 -1.81 -4.59 -4.99
CA VAL A 44 -0.95 -5.73 -4.61
C VAL A 44 -1.24 -6.16 -3.18
N SER A 45 -0.97 -7.42 -2.89
CA SER A 45 -0.98 -8.01 -1.55
C SER A 45 0.44 -8.36 -1.11
N GLY A 46 0.70 -8.18 0.18
CA GLY A 46 1.86 -8.73 0.87
C GLY A 46 1.46 -9.90 1.76
N GLY A 47 2.16 -10.02 2.88
CA GLY A 47 1.79 -10.89 4.00
C GLY A 47 1.17 -10.09 5.14
N ARG A 48 1.08 -10.74 6.30
CA ARG A 48 0.56 -10.15 7.54
C ARG A 48 1.45 -9.03 8.10
N HIS A 49 2.77 -9.13 7.90
CA HIS A 49 3.78 -8.25 8.50
C HIS A 49 4.50 -7.34 7.49
N GLY A 50 3.90 -7.14 6.30
CA GLY A 50 4.53 -6.28 5.29
C GLY A 50 4.28 -6.70 3.85
N ILE A 51 4.62 -5.79 2.94
CA ILE A 51 4.64 -6.03 1.49
C ILE A 51 6.09 -5.96 0.98
N HIS A 52 6.64 -7.12 0.59
CA HIS A 52 7.90 -7.15 -0.15
C HIS A 52 7.68 -6.68 -1.60
N LEU A 53 8.02 -5.41 -1.85
CA LEU A 53 7.90 -4.75 -3.16
C LEU A 53 9.08 -5.11 -4.06
N THR A 54 8.77 -5.49 -5.29
CA THR A 54 9.77 -5.74 -6.35
C THR A 54 10.33 -4.44 -6.91
N ASP A 55 11.43 -4.52 -7.65
CA ASP A 55 12.05 -3.37 -8.31
C ASP A 55 11.21 -2.78 -9.44
N ASP A 56 10.16 -3.47 -9.87
CA ASP A 56 9.21 -2.97 -10.87
C ASP A 56 8.27 -1.90 -10.31
N VAL A 57 8.19 -1.76 -8.99
CA VAL A 57 7.38 -0.73 -8.35
C VAL A 57 8.13 0.60 -8.41
N THR A 58 7.49 1.62 -8.99
CA THR A 58 8.03 2.99 -9.09
C THR A 58 7.38 3.96 -8.12
N ARG A 59 6.21 3.59 -7.56
CA ARG A 59 5.48 4.44 -6.62
C ARG A 59 4.55 3.62 -5.73
N VAL A 60 4.47 3.96 -4.45
CA VAL A 60 3.46 3.44 -3.53
C VAL A 60 2.49 4.56 -3.19
N PHE A 61 1.26 4.50 -3.67
CA PHE A 61 0.30 5.59 -3.41
C PHE A 61 -0.25 5.53 -1.99
N ARG A 62 -0.47 4.30 -1.50
CA ARG A 62 -1.02 4.01 -0.19
C ARG A 62 -0.96 2.52 0.09
N HIS A 63 -0.93 2.17 1.37
CA HIS A 63 -1.07 0.78 1.82
C HIS A 63 -1.95 0.68 3.07
N THR A 64 -2.20 -0.55 3.49
CA THR A 64 -3.04 -0.94 4.63
C THR A 64 -2.23 -1.87 5.53
N HIS A 65 -2.45 -1.80 6.84
CA HIS A 65 -1.90 -2.77 7.79
C HIS A 65 -2.92 -3.86 8.10
N ALA A 66 -2.43 -5.08 8.30
CA ALA A 66 -3.25 -6.19 8.78
C ALA A 66 -3.92 -5.83 10.13
N TYR A 67 -5.20 -6.14 10.28
CA TYR A 67 -5.99 -5.71 11.45
C TYR A 67 -5.49 -6.32 12.77
N SER A 68 -4.88 -7.50 12.69
CA SER A 68 -4.28 -8.18 13.85
C SER A 68 -2.95 -7.58 14.31
N GLU A 69 -2.33 -6.70 13.51
CA GLU A 69 -1.06 -6.07 13.86
C GLU A 69 -1.29 -4.72 14.55
N TRP A 70 -0.68 -4.55 15.73
CA TRP A 70 -0.77 -3.33 16.53
C TRP A 70 0.32 -2.32 16.12
N ALA A 71 0.39 -2.00 14.83
CA ALA A 71 1.31 -0.96 14.36
C ALA A 71 0.75 0.43 14.74
N GLY A 72 1.54 1.28 15.40
CA GLY A 72 1.12 2.63 15.80
C GLY A 72 1.20 3.68 14.68
N GLY A 73 1.41 3.26 13.43
CA GLY A 73 1.77 4.13 12.31
C GLY A 73 2.74 3.43 11.35
N PRO A 74 3.36 4.17 10.43
CA PRO A 74 4.34 3.63 9.48
C PRO A 74 5.57 3.04 10.21
N SER A 75 6.13 1.98 9.65
CA SER A 75 7.36 1.34 10.09
C SER A 75 8.61 1.98 9.48
N LEU A 76 9.79 1.61 9.99
CA LEU A 76 11.07 1.96 9.35
C LEU A 76 11.18 1.38 7.92
N ALA A 77 10.53 0.25 7.65
CA ALA A 77 10.48 -0.34 6.32
C ALA A 77 9.68 0.55 5.35
N ASP A 78 8.58 1.16 5.81
CA ASP A 78 7.80 2.09 5.00
C ASP A 78 8.61 3.33 4.60
N LEU A 79 9.34 3.90 5.57
CA LEU A 79 10.23 5.03 5.31
C LEU A 79 11.37 4.65 4.36
N SER A 80 11.93 3.45 4.52
CA SER A 80 12.99 2.94 3.64
C SER A 80 12.49 2.74 2.20
N VAL A 81 11.24 2.29 2.02
CA VAL A 81 10.60 2.21 0.71
C VAL A 81 10.46 3.58 0.07
N LEU A 82 10.05 4.61 0.83
CA LEU A 82 9.95 5.97 0.31
C LEU A 82 11.30 6.49 -0.19
N ARG A 83 12.36 6.33 0.62
CA ARG A 83 13.72 6.72 0.24
C ARG A 83 14.19 5.96 -1.01
N ARG A 84 13.99 4.64 -1.05
CA ARG A 84 14.35 3.79 -2.21
C ARG A 84 13.66 4.23 -3.49
N LEU A 85 12.40 4.64 -3.40
CA LEU A 85 11.61 5.08 -4.56
C LEU A 85 11.80 6.57 -4.90
N GLY A 86 12.61 7.31 -4.13
CA GLY A 86 12.73 8.77 -4.25
C GLY A 86 11.39 9.48 -3.99
N GLN A 87 10.49 8.86 -3.23
CA GLN A 87 9.14 9.34 -2.99
C GLN A 87 9.08 10.15 -1.68
N ARG A 88 8.55 11.38 -1.73
CA ARG A 88 8.47 12.25 -0.54
C ARG A 88 7.49 11.78 0.52
N HIS A 89 6.35 11.22 0.12
CA HIS A 89 5.28 10.83 1.07
C HIS A 89 4.42 9.70 0.53
N SER A 90 3.74 8.97 1.41
CA SER A 90 2.68 8.03 1.10
C SER A 90 1.57 8.10 2.17
N TYR A 91 0.54 7.26 2.01
CA TYR A 91 -0.58 7.17 2.94
C TYR A 91 -0.71 5.75 3.48
N LEU A 92 -0.87 5.63 4.79
CA LEU A 92 -1.22 4.40 5.48
C LEU A 92 -2.69 4.46 5.89
N PHE A 93 -3.45 3.39 5.63
CA PHE A 93 -4.80 3.20 6.13
C PHE A 93 -4.80 2.15 7.22
N GLN A 94 -5.17 2.55 8.44
CA GLN A 94 -5.20 1.66 9.59
C GLN A 94 -6.28 2.13 10.57
N ARG A 95 -7.09 1.19 11.11
CA ARG A 95 -8.15 1.47 12.11
C ARG A 95 -9.11 2.60 11.72
N GLY A 96 -9.46 2.68 10.43
CA GLY A 96 -10.32 3.75 9.91
C GLY A 96 -9.64 5.11 9.77
N GLN A 97 -8.38 5.24 10.18
CA GLN A 97 -7.58 6.44 10.02
C GLN A 97 -6.77 6.39 8.72
N ARG A 98 -6.50 7.58 8.18
CA ARG A 98 -5.56 7.79 7.08
C ARG A 98 -4.40 8.62 7.60
N ILE A 99 -3.23 8.01 7.67
CA ILE A 99 -1.98 8.62 8.14
C ILE A 99 -1.15 8.97 6.92
N ARG A 100 -0.75 10.24 6.79
CA ARG A 100 0.29 10.63 5.82
C ARG A 100 1.64 10.50 6.51
N PHE A 101 2.61 9.94 5.80
CA PHE A 101 3.98 9.82 6.29
C PHE A 101 4.97 10.20 5.19
N GLU A 102 6.12 10.71 5.59
CA GLU A 102 7.09 11.33 4.71
C GLU A 102 8.47 10.71 4.92
N ALA A 103 9.29 10.66 3.87
CA ALA A 103 10.70 10.36 4.04
C ALA A 103 11.40 11.61 4.58
N ASP A 104 12.26 11.43 5.59
CA ASP A 104 13.20 12.46 6.05
C ASP A 104 14.13 12.92 4.93
#